data_AF-A0A7Y0BDC1-F1
#
_entry.id   AF-A0A7Y0BDC1-F1
#
_cell.length_a   1.000
_cell.length_b   1.000
_cell.length_c   1.000
_cell.angle_alpha   90.00
_cell.angle_beta   90.00
_cell.angle_gamma   90.00
#
_symmetry.space_group_name_H-M   'P 1'
#
loop_
_entity.id
_entity.type
_entity.pdbx_description
1 polymer ?
#
loop_
_entity_poly.entity_id
_entity_poly.type
_entity_poly.pdbx_seq_one_letter_code
_entity_poly.pdbx_strand_id
1 'polypeptide(L)'
;MGDVNGDGQPDVVGRSVNGLYLHRGSVGVNPTLPRSAVVLGGQEWAPAATPEILAPGDVNGDGRADLWARVADGRFLQFLSAGAAALPAPTAIGTAGIAAYPLSGTVGDADGDGRADLLLTTAPSGTGTGDLRFLPGNATGTGFGAPVTIGEGGWRWIQSMR
;
A
#
# COMPACT_ATOMS: atom_id res chain seq x y z
N MET A 1 -0.57 8.74 3.11
CA MET A 1 0.89 8.92 3.03
C MET A 1 1.40 9.25 4.43
N GLY A 2 2.61 8.81 4.74
CA GLY A 2 3.25 8.89 6.06
C GLY A 2 4.73 9.23 5.92
N ASP A 3 5.51 8.94 6.95
CA ASP A 3 6.95 9.23 7.01
C ASP A 3 7.74 8.19 6.17
N VAL A 4 8.19 8.54 4.98
CA VAL A 4 8.88 7.59 4.06
C VAL A 4 10.38 7.59 4.33
N ASN A 5 10.94 8.73 4.74
CA ASN A 5 12.36 8.87 4.99
C ASN A 5 12.79 8.48 6.42
N GLY A 6 11.86 8.32 7.35
CA GLY A 6 12.08 8.00 8.75
C GLY A 6 12.49 9.20 9.62
N ASP A 7 12.19 10.43 9.20
CA ASP A 7 12.58 11.65 9.93
C ASP A 7 11.55 12.12 10.96
N GLY A 8 10.46 11.36 11.13
CA GLY A 8 9.35 11.64 12.04
C GLY A 8 8.30 12.58 11.46
N GLN A 9 8.42 12.99 10.20
CA GLN A 9 7.48 13.90 9.54
C GLN A 9 6.80 13.24 8.34
N PRO A 10 5.52 13.54 8.08
CA PRO A 10 4.80 12.92 6.98
C PRO A 10 5.32 13.44 5.63
N ASP A 11 5.72 12.55 4.75
CA ASP A 11 6.23 12.86 3.43
C ASP A 11 5.17 12.81 2.34
N VAL A 12 5.48 13.40 1.18
CA VAL A 12 4.68 13.29 -0.04
C VAL A 12 5.46 12.53 -1.10
N VAL A 13 4.89 11.44 -1.59
CA VAL A 13 5.43 10.72 -2.75
C VAL A 13 4.61 11.06 -3.98
N GLY A 14 5.23 11.76 -4.93
CA GLY A 14 4.63 12.12 -6.21
C GLY A 14 5.15 11.23 -7.34
N ARG A 15 4.32 10.97 -8.34
CA ARG A 15 4.74 10.32 -9.60
C ARG A 15 4.61 11.27 -10.79
N SER A 16 5.49 11.13 -11.77
CA SER A 16 5.41 11.79 -13.07
C SER A 16 5.77 10.81 -14.19
N VAL A 17 5.72 11.27 -15.44
CA VAL A 17 6.19 10.49 -16.60
C VAL A 17 7.68 10.11 -16.54
N ASN A 18 8.44 10.81 -15.69
CA ASN A 18 9.87 10.59 -15.51
C ASN A 18 10.21 9.71 -14.30
N GLY A 19 9.22 9.41 -13.45
CA GLY A 19 9.36 8.45 -12.36
C GLY A 19 8.70 8.84 -11.05
N LEU A 20 9.24 8.33 -9.95
CA LEU A 20 8.72 8.47 -8.60
C LEU A 20 9.64 9.35 -7.76
N TYR A 21 9.04 10.26 -7.00
CA TYR A 21 9.73 11.33 -6.31
C TYR A 21 9.23 11.48 -4.87
N LEU A 22 10.15 11.54 -3.93
CA LEU A 22 9.90 11.87 -2.54
C LEU A 22 10.10 13.36 -2.30
N HIS A 23 9.07 14.02 -1.82
CA HIS A 23 9.11 15.37 -1.30
C HIS A 23 9.01 15.31 0.23
N ARG A 24 10.08 15.77 0.89
CA ARG A 24 10.13 15.75 2.35
C ARG A 24 9.12 16.71 2.94
N GLY A 25 8.34 16.25 3.89
CA GLY A 25 7.35 17.07 4.56
C GLY A 25 7.92 17.93 5.67
N SER A 26 7.04 18.75 6.22
CA SER A 26 7.25 19.35 7.53
C SER A 26 5.97 19.33 8.33
N VAL A 27 6.06 19.18 9.65
CA VAL A 27 4.90 19.28 10.54
C VAL A 27 4.62 20.74 10.90
N GLY A 28 3.35 21.13 10.92
CA GLY A 28 2.92 22.48 11.28
C GLY A 28 1.56 22.85 10.69
N VAL A 29 1.01 23.99 11.12
CA VAL A 29 -0.28 24.50 10.60
C VAL A 29 -0.23 24.85 9.10
N ASN A 30 0.96 25.12 8.57
CA ASN A 30 1.22 25.37 7.15
C ASN A 30 2.45 24.55 6.73
N PRO A 31 2.28 23.25 6.44
CA PRO A 31 3.39 22.39 6.06
C PRO A 31 4.00 22.86 4.73
N THR A 32 5.33 22.80 4.65
CA THR A 32 6.09 23.17 3.46
C THR A 32 6.75 21.95 2.85
N LEU A 33 6.86 21.95 1.51
CA LEU A 33 7.64 20.97 0.76
C LEU A 33 8.86 21.68 0.17
N PRO A 34 10.10 21.26 0.49
CA PRO A 34 11.28 21.71 -0.22
C PRO A 34 11.13 21.42 -1.72
N ARG A 35 11.62 22.31 -2.58
CA ARG A 35 11.57 22.12 -4.04
C ARG A 35 12.41 20.93 -4.52
N SER A 36 13.44 20.54 -3.78
CA SER A 36 14.28 19.40 -4.12
C SER A 36 13.59 18.09 -3.73
N ALA A 37 13.22 17.30 -4.74
CA ALA A 37 12.71 15.94 -4.54
C ALA A 37 13.85 14.91 -4.64
N VAL A 38 13.72 13.81 -3.90
CA VAL A 38 14.59 12.65 -4.03
C VAL A 38 13.96 11.67 -5.01
N VAL A 39 14.74 11.12 -5.93
CA VAL A 39 14.26 10.11 -6.87
C VAL A 39 14.15 8.77 -6.15
N LEU A 40 12.93 8.23 -6.09
CA LEU A 40 12.66 6.91 -5.54
C LEU A 40 12.64 5.82 -6.62
N GLY A 41 12.35 6.17 -7.87
CA GLY A 41 12.27 5.21 -8.97
C GLY A 41 12.14 5.90 -10.33
N GLY A 42 12.40 5.16 -11.40
CA GLY A 42 12.43 5.65 -12.77
C GLY A 42 11.08 5.54 -13.50
N GLN A 43 11.13 5.50 -14.83
CA GLN A 43 9.96 5.50 -15.72
C GLN A 43 9.05 4.28 -15.54
N GLU A 44 9.51 3.22 -14.89
CA GLU A 44 8.67 2.10 -14.46
C GLU A 44 7.52 2.54 -13.54
N TRP A 45 7.64 3.70 -12.90
CA TRP A 45 6.61 4.32 -12.07
C TRP A 45 5.70 5.31 -12.80
N ALA A 46 5.91 5.50 -14.11
CA ALA A 46 5.04 6.34 -14.91
C ALA A 46 3.59 5.81 -14.86
N PRO A 47 2.57 6.69 -14.89
CA PRO A 47 1.16 6.26 -14.76
C PRO A 47 0.73 5.17 -15.77
N ALA A 48 1.35 5.12 -16.94
CA ALA A 48 1.06 4.10 -17.96
C ALA A 48 1.66 2.72 -17.63
N ALA A 49 2.80 2.69 -16.92
CA ALA A 49 3.50 1.45 -16.56
C ALA A 49 2.98 0.86 -15.24
N THR A 50 2.72 1.73 -14.25
CA THR A 50 2.21 1.35 -12.95
C THR A 50 0.92 2.13 -12.65
N PRO A 51 -0.26 1.65 -13.08
CA PRO A 51 -1.49 2.43 -13.03
C PRO A 51 -1.97 2.67 -11.60
N GLU A 52 -1.82 1.69 -10.72
CA GLU A 52 -2.32 1.70 -9.34
C GLU A 52 -1.17 1.55 -8.34
N ILE A 53 -1.05 2.55 -7.48
CA ILE A 53 -0.08 2.62 -6.37
C ILE A 53 -0.87 2.78 -5.08
N LEU A 54 -0.49 2.02 -4.06
CA LEU A 54 -1.05 2.10 -2.72
C LEU A 54 0.06 2.50 -1.74
N ALA A 55 -0.31 3.23 -0.70
CA ALA A 55 0.59 3.63 0.37
C ALA A 55 0.04 3.06 1.70
N PRO A 56 0.30 1.78 1.99
CA PRO A 56 -0.21 1.10 3.20
C PRO A 56 0.16 1.79 4.50
N GLY A 57 1.30 2.49 4.53
CA GLY A 57 1.96 2.85 5.79
C GLY A 57 3.14 1.90 6.02
N ASP A 58 3.60 1.81 7.26
CA ASP A 58 4.72 0.95 7.65
C ASP A 58 4.26 -0.51 7.70
N VAL A 59 4.74 -1.35 6.80
CA VAL A 59 4.32 -2.77 6.74
C VAL A 59 5.28 -3.68 7.49
N ASN A 60 6.49 -3.20 7.79
CA ASN A 60 7.57 -4.01 8.36
C ASN A 60 7.93 -3.61 9.81
N GLY A 61 7.33 -2.54 10.33
CA GLY A 61 7.54 -2.01 11.67
C GLY A 61 8.86 -1.26 11.82
N ASP A 62 9.47 -0.78 10.73
CA ASP A 62 10.76 -0.07 10.76
C ASP A 62 10.64 1.44 10.97
N GLY A 63 9.41 1.94 11.11
CA GLY A 63 9.05 3.34 11.28
C GLY A 63 8.89 4.10 9.97
N ARG A 64 9.08 3.47 8.80
CA ARG A 64 8.92 4.11 7.49
C ARG A 64 7.68 3.61 6.77
N ALA A 65 6.95 4.53 6.15
CA ALA A 65 5.83 4.20 5.29
C ALA A 65 6.32 3.59 3.97
N ASP A 66 5.76 2.44 3.61
CA ASP A 66 6.09 1.65 2.42
C ASP A 66 5.13 1.92 1.25
N LEU A 67 5.49 1.43 0.07
CA LEU A 67 4.69 1.58 -1.15
C LEU A 67 4.39 0.23 -1.79
N TRP A 68 3.16 0.06 -2.26
CA TRP A 68 2.79 -1.07 -3.11
C TRP A 68 2.35 -0.62 -4.49
N ALA A 69 2.59 -1.47 -5.47
CA ALA A 69 2.04 -1.34 -6.82
C ALA A 69 1.19 -2.56 -7.15
N ARG A 70 0.07 -2.34 -7.84
CA ARG A 70 -0.67 -3.45 -8.42
C ARG A 70 -0.22 -3.68 -9.86
N VAL A 71 0.12 -4.93 -10.17
CA VAL A 71 0.47 -5.36 -11.54
C VAL A 71 -0.74 -5.94 -12.28
N ALA A 72 -0.64 -6.06 -13.61
CA ALA A 72 -1.74 -6.45 -14.48
C ALA A 72 -2.37 -7.83 -14.16
N ASP A 73 -1.58 -8.76 -13.63
CA ASP A 73 -2.06 -10.09 -13.19
C ASP A 73 -2.79 -10.06 -11.82
N GLY A 74 -2.87 -8.87 -11.22
CA GLY A 74 -3.58 -8.59 -9.99
C GLY A 74 -2.83 -8.85 -8.69
N ARG A 75 -1.58 -9.29 -8.76
CA ARG A 75 -0.70 -9.33 -7.58
C ARG A 75 -0.33 -7.92 -7.13
N PHE A 76 0.04 -7.79 -5.86
CA PHE A 76 0.71 -6.60 -5.36
C PHE A 76 2.22 -6.82 -5.36
N LEU A 77 2.96 -5.80 -5.74
CA LEU A 77 4.38 -5.69 -5.53
C LEU A 77 4.60 -4.79 -4.33
N GLN A 78 5.23 -5.33 -3.29
CA GLN A 78 5.64 -4.61 -2.10
C GLN A 78 7.02 -4.00 -2.30
N PHE A 79 7.14 -2.70 -2.07
CA PHE A 79 8.39 -1.96 -2.06
C PHE A 79 8.61 -1.41 -0.65
N LEU A 80 9.63 -1.93 0.03
CA LEU A 80 10.02 -1.43 1.34
C LEU A 80 10.78 -0.11 1.18
N SER A 81 10.50 0.87 2.03
CA SER A 81 11.13 2.17 1.98
C SER A 81 12.58 2.09 2.45
N ALA A 82 13.50 2.51 1.57
CA ALA A 82 14.92 2.66 1.86
C ALA A 82 15.25 4.06 2.42
N GLY A 83 14.25 4.75 2.99
CA GLY A 83 14.36 6.14 3.41
C GLY A 83 14.40 7.11 2.23
N ALA A 84 15.32 8.09 2.29
CA ALA A 84 15.56 9.03 1.19
C ALA A 84 16.49 8.45 0.11
N ALA A 85 16.19 7.25 -0.38
CA ALA A 85 16.93 6.56 -1.44
C ALA A 85 15.99 5.82 -2.39
N ALA A 86 16.52 5.34 -3.53
CA ALA A 86 15.75 4.56 -4.48
C ALA A 86 15.12 3.32 -3.83
N LEU A 87 13.89 3.00 -4.24
CA LEU A 87 13.19 1.82 -3.74
C LEU A 87 13.96 0.54 -4.14
N PRO A 88 14.09 -0.42 -3.21
CA PRO A 88 14.71 -1.71 -3.50
C PRO A 88 13.83 -2.52 -4.45
N ALA A 89 14.37 -3.66 -4.91
CA ALA A 89 13.62 -4.61 -5.71
C ALA A 89 12.35 -5.07 -4.95
N PRO A 90 11.19 -5.13 -5.61
CA PRO A 90 9.95 -5.47 -4.94
C PRO A 90 9.85 -6.95 -4.60
N THR A 91 9.05 -7.25 -3.60
CA THR A 91 8.56 -8.61 -3.35
C THR A 91 7.12 -8.73 -3.82
N ALA A 92 6.80 -9.78 -4.59
CA ALA A 92 5.42 -10.07 -4.94
C ALA A 92 4.67 -10.63 -3.73
N ILE A 93 3.56 -9.99 -3.36
CA ILE A 93 2.71 -10.39 -2.24
C ILE A 93 1.27 -10.68 -2.73
N GLY A 94 0.64 -11.64 -2.05
CA GLY A 94 -0.71 -12.11 -2.39
C GLY A 94 -0.74 -13.14 -3.53
N THR A 95 -1.88 -13.82 -3.67
CA THR A 95 -2.13 -14.75 -4.79
C THR A 95 -2.62 -13.99 -6.03
N ALA A 96 -2.36 -14.54 -7.22
CA ALA A 96 -3.00 -14.07 -8.43
C ALA A 96 -4.53 -14.02 -8.24
N GLY A 97 -5.18 -12.95 -8.68
CA GLY A 97 -6.63 -12.77 -8.55
C GLY A 97 -7.11 -11.89 -7.40
N ILE A 98 -6.23 -11.30 -6.56
CA ILE A 98 -6.67 -10.24 -5.62
C ILE A 98 -7.30 -9.05 -6.38
N ALA A 99 -6.91 -8.79 -7.63
CA ALA A 99 -7.57 -7.78 -8.47
C ALA A 99 -9.01 -8.11 -8.86
N ALA A 100 -9.42 -9.38 -8.72
CA ALA A 100 -10.82 -9.76 -8.94
C ALA A 100 -11.71 -9.38 -7.74
N TYR A 101 -11.12 -8.97 -6.61
CA TYR A 101 -11.89 -8.57 -5.44
C TYR A 101 -12.36 -7.11 -5.55
N PRO A 102 -13.69 -6.87 -5.47
CA PRO A 102 -14.28 -5.53 -5.61
C PRO A 102 -13.66 -4.48 -4.68
N LEU A 103 -13.36 -4.87 -3.44
CA LEU A 103 -12.59 -4.10 -2.48
C LEU A 103 -11.28 -4.85 -2.22
N SER A 104 -10.18 -4.17 -2.44
CA SER A 104 -8.85 -4.59 -2.00
C SER A 104 -8.03 -3.34 -1.75
N GLY A 105 -7.83 -3.00 -0.48
CA GLY A 105 -7.23 -1.73 -0.07
C GLY A 105 -6.66 -1.80 1.34
N THR A 106 -5.62 -1.02 1.57
CA THR A 106 -4.90 -0.95 2.84
C THR A 106 -5.63 -0.03 3.80
N VAL A 107 -5.66 -0.35 5.09
CA VAL A 107 -6.35 0.48 6.11
C VAL A 107 -5.40 1.12 7.12
N GLY A 108 -4.09 1.03 6.87
CA GLY A 108 -3.10 1.35 7.89
C GLY A 108 -3.09 0.29 8.97
N ASP A 109 -2.53 0.61 10.13
CA ASP A 109 -2.51 -0.25 11.31
C ASP A 109 -3.86 -0.21 12.03
N ALA A 110 -4.72 -1.19 11.75
CA ALA A 110 -6.07 -1.26 12.27
C ALA A 110 -6.20 -2.16 13.50
N ASP A 111 -5.25 -3.08 13.73
CA ASP A 111 -5.22 -3.91 14.94
C ASP A 111 -4.26 -3.43 16.04
N GLY A 112 -3.45 -2.41 15.75
CA GLY A 112 -2.56 -1.73 16.70
C GLY A 112 -1.21 -2.42 16.89
N ASP A 113 -0.81 -3.30 15.97
CA ASP A 113 0.46 -4.03 16.05
C ASP A 113 1.66 -3.23 15.49
N GLY A 114 1.41 -2.03 14.99
CA GLY A 114 2.39 -1.13 14.38
C GLY A 114 2.66 -1.43 12.92
N ARG A 115 1.88 -2.29 12.26
CA ARG A 115 2.05 -2.68 10.85
C ARG A 115 0.77 -2.41 10.08
N ALA A 116 0.93 -2.06 8.81
CA ALA A 116 -0.21 -1.80 7.96
C ALA A 116 -0.94 -3.07 7.52
N ASP A 117 -2.27 -3.02 7.61
CA ASP A 117 -3.18 -4.11 7.32
C ASP A 117 -3.90 -3.97 5.98
N LEU A 118 -4.52 -5.06 5.54
CA LEU A 118 -5.34 -5.11 4.32
C LEU A 118 -6.77 -5.54 4.62
N LEU A 119 -7.71 -4.84 3.97
CA LEU A 119 -9.07 -5.30 3.80
C LEU A 119 -9.27 -5.79 2.37
N LEU A 120 -9.91 -6.96 2.25
CA LEU A 120 -10.36 -7.48 0.96
C LEU A 120 -11.75 -8.07 1.06
N THR A 121 -12.53 -7.97 -0.02
CA THR A 121 -13.78 -8.71 -0.14
C THR A 121 -13.56 -10.02 -0.87
N THR A 122 -14.16 -11.11 -0.41
CA THR A 122 -14.02 -12.40 -1.10
C THR A 122 -14.93 -12.48 -2.32
N ALA A 123 -14.40 -13.09 -3.38
CA ALA A 123 -15.20 -13.64 -4.45
C ALA A 123 -16.02 -14.82 -3.88
N PRO A 124 -17.25 -15.05 -4.36
CA PRO A 124 -18.17 -15.99 -3.74
C PRO A 124 -17.57 -17.40 -3.65
N SER A 125 -17.43 -17.95 -2.44
CA SER A 125 -17.32 -19.40 -2.26
C SER A 125 -18.74 -19.98 -2.22
N GLY A 126 -19.25 -20.42 -3.38
CA GLY A 126 -20.65 -20.88 -3.49
C GLY A 126 -21.66 -19.72 -3.40
N THR A 127 -22.96 -20.03 -3.22
CA THR A 127 -24.14 -19.15 -3.32
C THR A 127 -24.16 -17.87 -2.45
N GLY A 128 -23.05 -17.53 -1.79
CA GLY A 128 -22.90 -16.39 -0.89
C GLY A 128 -22.76 -15.03 -1.59
N THR A 129 -23.00 -14.00 -0.81
CA THR A 129 -23.00 -12.58 -1.19
C THR A 129 -21.64 -11.89 -0.98
N GLY A 130 -20.57 -12.66 -0.70
CA GLY A 130 -19.19 -12.20 -0.47
C GLY A 130 -18.96 -11.66 0.95
N ASP A 131 -17.80 -11.96 1.53
CA ASP A 131 -17.41 -11.56 2.90
C ASP A 131 -16.39 -10.42 2.88
N LEU A 132 -16.28 -9.68 3.98
CA LEU A 132 -15.15 -8.81 4.27
C LEU A 132 -14.12 -9.56 5.11
N ARG A 133 -12.88 -9.57 4.62
CA ARG A 133 -11.73 -10.20 5.26
C ARG A 133 -10.73 -9.13 5.68
N PHE A 134 -10.26 -9.24 6.91
CA PHE A 134 -9.14 -8.51 7.48
C PHE A 134 -7.89 -9.38 7.40
N LEU A 135 -6.79 -8.81 6.93
CA LEU A 135 -5.49 -9.45 6.82
C LEU A 135 -4.50 -8.62 7.63
N PRO A 136 -4.07 -9.10 8.82
CA PRO A 136 -3.12 -8.36 9.62
C PRO A 136 -1.78 -8.26 8.90
N GLY A 137 -1.05 -7.17 9.11
CA GLY A 137 0.37 -7.09 8.82
C GLY A 137 1.10 -8.27 9.47
N ASN A 138 2.19 -8.73 8.85
CA ASN A 138 2.97 -9.83 9.45
C ASN A 138 4.30 -9.35 10.02
N ALA A 139 4.74 -10.05 11.07
CA ALA A 139 5.99 -9.75 11.76
C ALA A 139 7.24 -9.84 10.86
N THR A 140 7.14 -10.53 9.72
CA THR A 140 8.24 -10.59 8.74
C THR A 140 8.34 -9.36 7.86
N GLY A 141 7.33 -8.48 7.86
CA GLY A 141 7.27 -7.28 7.04
C GLY A 141 6.99 -7.54 5.56
N THR A 142 6.58 -8.76 5.20
CA THR A 142 6.39 -9.16 3.81
C THR A 142 5.09 -9.93 3.65
N GLY A 143 4.12 -9.32 2.97
CA GLY A 143 2.77 -9.88 2.86
C GLY A 143 1.98 -9.72 4.15
N PHE A 144 1.07 -10.66 4.40
CA PHE A 144 0.10 -10.58 5.51
C PHE A 144 -0.01 -11.88 6.29
N GLY A 145 -0.58 -11.77 7.48
CA GLY A 145 -1.00 -12.91 8.27
C GLY A 145 -2.24 -13.62 7.71
N ALA A 146 -2.69 -14.62 8.45
CA ALA A 146 -3.87 -15.40 8.08
C ALA A 146 -5.12 -14.48 8.07
N PRO A 147 -5.95 -14.51 7.00
CA PRO A 147 -7.10 -13.63 6.96
C PRO A 147 -8.21 -14.06 7.93
N VAL A 148 -8.86 -13.07 8.53
CA VAL A 148 -9.99 -13.18 9.46
C VAL A 148 -11.24 -12.61 8.79
N THR A 149 -12.38 -13.29 8.91
CA THR A 149 -13.65 -12.74 8.43
C THR A 149 -14.19 -11.75 9.46
N ILE A 150 -14.42 -10.51 9.04
CA ILE A 150 -14.94 -9.43 9.90
C ILE A 150 -16.32 -8.92 9.43
N GLY A 151 -16.83 -9.44 8.32
CA GLY A 151 -18.19 -9.22 7.87
C GLY A 151 -18.65 -10.38 6.99
N GLU A 152 -19.75 -11.03 7.37
CA GLU A 152 -20.31 -12.17 6.64
C GLU A 152 -21.38 -11.69 5.66
N GLY A 153 -21.21 -12.01 4.37
CA GLY A 153 -22.19 -11.73 3.34
C GLY A 153 -22.43 -10.23 3.04
N GLY A 154 -22.91 -9.96 1.83
CA GLY A 154 -23.36 -8.64 1.38
C GLY A 154 -22.25 -7.70 0.90
N TRP A 155 -20.98 -8.08 1.09
CA TRP A 155 -19.84 -7.22 0.80
C TRP A 155 -19.42 -7.19 -0.67
N ARG A 156 -19.97 -8.07 -1.53
CA ARG A 156 -19.65 -8.09 -2.97
C ARG A 156 -19.95 -6.78 -3.72
N TRP A 157 -20.81 -5.93 -3.15
CA TRP A 157 -21.24 -4.67 -3.77
C TRP A 157 -20.39 -3.48 -3.35
N ILE A 158 -19.50 -3.66 -2.37
CA ILE A 158 -18.60 -2.63 -1.89
C ILE A 158 -17.33 -2.66 -2.72
N GLN A 159 -16.95 -1.50 -3.26
CA GLN A 159 -15.78 -1.35 -4.12
C GLN A 159 -14.76 -0.41 -3.49
N SER A 160 -13.49 -0.60 -3.81
CA SER A 160 -12.48 0.43 -3.52
C SER A 160 -12.76 1.69 -4.35
N MET A 161 -12.59 2.85 -3.72
CA MET A 161 -12.45 4.11 -4.44
C MET A 161 -11.04 4.16 -5.02
N ARG A 162 -10.91 4.46 -6.32
CA ARG A 162 -9.63 4.52 -7.05
C ARG A 162 -9.36 5.94 -7.54
#